data_AF-A0A8B6C115-F1
#
_entry.id   AF-A0A8B6C115-F1
#
_cell.length_a   1.000
_cell.length_b   1.000
_cell.length_c   1.000
_cell.angle_alpha   90.00
_cell.angle_beta   90.00
_cell.angle_gamma   90.00
#
_symmetry.space_group_name_H-M   'P 1'
#
loop_
_entity.id
_entity.type
_entity.pdbx_description
1 polymer ?
#
loop_
_entity_poly.entity_id
_entity_poly.type
_entity_poly.pdbx_seq_one_letter_code
_entity_poly.pdbx_strand_id
1 'polypeptide(L)'
;MNSQRILSAVAPDCMNSISTEQLENAVWTETGALLLLSFRFSLLQDAVRFGMKPQRQAANVRERKRMMSINSAFEELRSFVPTFPYEKRLSKIDTLRLAISYIALLRDMLKSKETDPLLFLEQSLKSGVGGRRRAIWNTSDLKARLSWIRWDNLGVHRRPKLEDLS
;
A
#
# COMPACT_ATOMS: atom_id res chain seq x y z
N MET A 1 -0.03 -5.08 -36.57
CA MET A 1 -0.47 -6.40 -36.07
C MET A 1 0.30 -6.65 -34.77
N ASN A 2 -0.11 -6.03 -33.66
CA ASN A 2 -1.06 -6.57 -32.68
C ASN A 2 -0.79 -8.04 -32.33
N SER A 3 -0.10 -8.31 -31.23
CA SER A 3 -0.79 -8.61 -29.97
C SER A 3 0.16 -8.45 -28.79
N GLN A 4 -0.34 -7.77 -27.75
CA GLN A 4 0.31 -7.69 -26.46
C GLN A 4 0.35 -9.06 -25.78
N ARG A 5 1.32 -9.22 -24.86
CA ARG A 5 1.13 -9.80 -23.53
C ARG A 5 0.11 -10.94 -23.42
N ILE A 6 0.58 -12.18 -23.43
CA ILE A 6 0.03 -13.21 -22.54
C ILE A 6 1.24 -14.02 -22.03
N LEU A 7 1.43 -14.04 -20.70
CA LEU A 7 2.36 -14.89 -19.91
C LEU A 7 3.74 -14.32 -19.52
N SER A 8 3.72 -13.19 -18.82
CA SER A 8 4.45 -13.11 -17.56
C SER A 8 3.50 -13.53 -16.43
N ALA A 9 3.75 -14.70 -15.83
CA ALA A 9 3.35 -15.12 -14.48
C ALA A 9 3.17 -16.64 -14.45
N VAL A 10 4.05 -17.28 -13.68
CA VAL A 10 3.88 -18.48 -12.86
C VAL A 10 5.14 -19.31 -13.00
N ALA A 11 5.91 -19.34 -11.92
CA ALA A 11 6.94 -20.34 -11.71
C ALA A 11 6.29 -21.73 -11.68
N PRO A 12 6.87 -22.74 -12.34
CA PRO A 12 6.70 -24.12 -11.91
C PRO A 12 7.92 -24.50 -11.07
N ASP A 13 7.84 -24.23 -9.76
CA ASP A 13 8.39 -25.18 -8.79
C ASP A 13 7.58 -26.47 -8.94
N CYS A 14 8.01 -27.38 -9.83
CA CYS A 14 7.63 -28.80 -9.83
C CYS A 14 8.13 -29.50 -11.12
N MET A 15 9.45 -29.64 -11.29
CA MET A 15 9.99 -30.79 -12.02
C MET A 15 10.44 -31.83 -11.00
N ASN A 16 9.46 -32.37 -10.30
CA ASN A 16 9.57 -33.68 -9.68
C ASN A 16 9.30 -34.69 -10.80
N SER A 17 10.36 -35.17 -11.46
CA SER A 17 10.42 -36.40 -12.26
C SER A 17 11.74 -36.45 -13.02
N ILE A 18 12.85 -36.65 -12.30
CA ILE A 18 13.92 -37.45 -12.88
C ILE A 18 13.78 -38.82 -12.25
N SER A 19 13.24 -39.72 -13.07
CA SER A 19 13.09 -41.14 -12.82
C SER A 19 14.35 -41.72 -12.19
N THR A 20 14.16 -42.68 -11.30
CA THR A 20 15.14 -43.51 -10.61
C THR A 20 16.02 -44.38 -11.53
N GLU A 21 16.26 -43.96 -12.77
CA GLU A 21 16.97 -44.71 -13.83
C GLU A 21 18.27 -44.04 -14.30
N GLN A 22 18.78 -43.03 -13.58
CA GLN A 22 20.06 -42.37 -13.92
C GLN A 22 21.18 -42.61 -12.88
N LEU A 23 20.94 -43.49 -11.90
CA LEU A 23 21.94 -43.89 -10.89
C LEU A 23 22.52 -45.29 -11.15
N GLU A 24 22.62 -45.71 -12.42
CA GLU A 24 23.26 -46.99 -12.76
C GLU A 24 24.27 -46.91 -13.92
N ASN A 25 24.88 -45.75 -14.14
CA ASN A 25 26.01 -45.60 -15.09
C ASN A 25 27.21 -44.84 -14.48
N ALA A 26 27.42 -44.97 -13.17
CA ALA A 26 28.66 -44.55 -12.53
C ALA A 26 29.76 -45.61 -12.73
N VAL A 27 30.09 -45.90 -13.98
CA VAL A 27 31.35 -46.56 -14.34
C VAL A 27 32.42 -45.49 -14.28
N TRP A 28 33.27 -45.58 -13.28
CA TRP A 28 34.38 -44.66 -13.02
C TRP A 28 35.40 -44.72 -14.17
N THR A 29 35.32 -43.78 -15.10
CA THR A 29 36.43 -43.46 -16.02
C THR A 29 36.98 -42.07 -15.69
N GLU A 30 38.29 -41.89 -15.82
CA GLU A 30 39.03 -40.67 -15.45
C GLU A 30 38.50 -39.37 -16.09
N THR A 31 37.69 -39.47 -17.15
CA THR A 31 36.96 -38.36 -17.78
C THR A 31 35.86 -37.75 -16.88
N GLY A 32 35.28 -38.52 -15.95
CA GLY A 32 34.23 -38.05 -15.06
C GLY A 32 34.70 -37.01 -14.04
N ALA A 33 35.95 -37.12 -13.57
CA ALA A 33 36.54 -36.17 -12.62
C ALA A 33 36.76 -34.79 -13.25
N LEU A 34 37.17 -34.74 -14.53
CA LEU A 34 37.39 -33.51 -15.28
C LEU A 34 36.08 -32.79 -15.63
N LEU A 35 35.02 -33.55 -15.94
CA LEU A 35 33.67 -32.99 -16.13
C LEU A 35 33.08 -32.46 -14.83
N LEU A 36 33.26 -33.15 -13.70
CA LEU A 36 32.87 -32.63 -12.39
C LEU A 36 33.66 -31.39 -12.00
N LEU A 37 34.96 -31.33 -12.29
CA LEU A 37 35.80 -30.15 -12.04
C LEU A 37 35.43 -28.97 -12.95
N SER A 38 35.12 -29.19 -14.23
CA SER A 38 34.67 -28.13 -15.14
C SER A 38 33.27 -27.63 -14.77
N PHE A 39 32.37 -28.52 -14.36
CA PHE A 39 31.05 -28.16 -13.85
C PHE A 39 31.16 -27.41 -12.51
N ARG A 40 32.04 -27.83 -11.60
CA ARG A 40 32.34 -27.10 -10.35
C ARG A 40 32.99 -25.74 -10.61
N PHE A 41 33.89 -25.63 -11.58
CA PHE A 41 34.55 -24.39 -11.95
C PHE A 41 33.56 -23.40 -12.57
N SER A 42 32.62 -23.87 -13.40
CA SER A 42 31.54 -23.05 -13.93
C SER A 42 30.57 -22.59 -12.83
N LEU A 43 30.19 -23.48 -11.91
CA LEU A 43 29.34 -23.12 -10.75
C LEU A 43 30.03 -22.14 -9.78
N LEU A 44 31.36 -22.26 -9.60
CA LEU A 44 32.16 -21.29 -8.85
C LEU A 44 32.27 -19.95 -9.59
N GLN A 45 32.35 -19.97 -10.91
CA GLN A 45 32.42 -18.76 -11.73
C GLN A 45 31.07 -18.03 -11.79
N ASP A 46 29.95 -18.75 -11.73
CA ASP A 46 28.61 -18.16 -11.62
C ASP A 46 28.36 -17.57 -10.22
N ALA A 47 28.91 -18.17 -9.17
CA ALA A 47 28.91 -17.59 -7.82
C ALA A 47 29.76 -16.29 -7.72
N VAL A 48 30.79 -16.15 -8.56
CA VAL A 48 31.65 -14.96 -8.63
C VAL A 48 31.06 -13.86 -9.53
N ARG A 49 30.32 -14.22 -10.59
CA ARG A 49 29.66 -13.27 -11.52
C ARG A 49 28.52 -12.48 -10.87
N PHE A 50 27.85 -13.03 -9.85
CA PHE A 50 26.97 -12.28 -8.96
C PHE A 50 27.75 -11.75 -7.75
N GLY A 51 28.60 -10.74 -7.97
CA GLY A 51 29.47 -10.09 -6.97
C GLY A 51 28.79 -9.41 -5.77
N MET A 52 27.54 -9.75 -5.45
CA MET A 52 26.94 -9.45 -4.16
C MET A 52 27.07 -10.67 -3.25
N LYS A 53 27.94 -10.56 -2.23
CA LYS A 53 28.09 -11.54 -1.14
C LYS A 53 26.69 -12.08 -0.72
N PRO A 54 26.47 -13.41 -0.56
CA PRO A 54 25.14 -13.97 -0.25
C PRO A 54 24.42 -13.27 0.92
N GLN A 55 25.18 -12.78 1.90
CA GLN A 55 24.68 -11.97 3.01
C GLN A 55 24.06 -10.62 2.57
N ARG A 56 24.64 -9.95 1.56
CA ARG A 56 24.10 -8.72 0.96
C ARG A 56 22.82 -9.00 0.18
N GLN A 57 22.77 -10.10 -0.56
CA GLN A 57 21.54 -10.51 -1.28
C GLN A 57 20.41 -10.80 -0.29
N ALA A 58 20.69 -11.58 0.76
CA ALA A 58 19.74 -11.86 1.82
C ALA A 58 19.26 -10.58 2.53
N ALA A 59 20.16 -9.61 2.76
CA ALA A 59 19.80 -8.31 3.33
C ALA A 59 18.87 -7.50 2.40
N ASN A 60 19.16 -7.45 1.10
CA ASN A 60 18.33 -6.76 0.11
C ASN A 60 16.92 -7.35 0.02
N VAL A 61 16.81 -8.69 0.08
CA VAL A 61 15.50 -9.38 0.08
C VAL A 61 14.70 -9.01 1.33
N ARG A 62 15.33 -8.99 2.50
CA ARG A 62 14.68 -8.57 3.76
C ARG A 62 14.18 -7.14 3.69
N GLU A 63 15.01 -6.21 3.22
CA GLU A 63 14.60 -4.81 3.12
C GLU A 63 13.49 -4.60 2.08
N ARG A 64 13.52 -5.33 0.96
CA ARG A 64 12.41 -5.32 0.00
C ARG A 64 11.11 -5.79 0.65
N LYS A 65 11.14 -6.89 1.40
CA LYS A 65 9.95 -7.38 2.14
C LYS A 65 9.43 -6.36 3.16
N ARG A 66 10.34 -5.73 3.92
CA ARG A 66 9.98 -4.65 4.86
C ARG A 66 9.31 -3.48 4.13
N MET A 67 9.87 -3.04 3.01
CA MET A 67 9.31 -1.93 2.24
C MET A 67 7.96 -2.29 1.60
N MET A 68 7.77 -3.54 1.15
CA MET A 68 6.47 -4.03 0.66
C MET A 68 5.40 -3.98 1.76
N SER A 69 5.73 -4.44 2.97
CA SER A 69 4.82 -4.36 4.13
C SER A 69 4.44 -2.91 4.46
N ILE A 70 5.41 -1.99 4.48
CA ILE A 70 5.15 -0.55 4.70
C ILE A 70 4.23 0.01 3.60
N ASN A 71 4.50 -0.30 2.34
CA ASN A 71 3.70 0.21 1.23
C ASN A 71 2.27 -0.36 1.24
N SER A 72 2.08 -1.61 1.70
CA SER A 72 0.76 -2.20 1.92
C SER A 72 -0.01 -1.46 3.00
N ALA A 73 0.61 -1.19 4.16
CA ALA A 73 -0.01 -0.42 5.24
C ALA A 73 -0.37 1.02 4.81
N PHE A 74 0.44 1.63 3.95
CA PHE A 74 0.11 2.93 3.35
C PHE A 74 -1.10 2.85 2.42
N GLU A 75 -1.30 1.75 1.70
CA GLU A 75 -2.47 1.58 0.83
C GLU A 75 -3.74 1.36 1.65
N GLU A 76 -3.65 0.57 2.71
CA GLU A 76 -4.72 0.42 3.68
C GLU A 76 -5.09 1.77 4.32
N LEU A 77 -4.11 2.56 4.77
CA LEU A 77 -4.36 3.90 5.30
C LEU A 77 -5.07 4.81 4.28
N ARG A 78 -4.75 4.71 2.98
CA ARG A 78 -5.43 5.49 1.93
C ARG A 78 -6.92 5.16 1.82
N SER A 79 -7.31 3.93 2.13
CA SER A 79 -8.72 3.53 2.09
C SER A 79 -9.57 4.16 3.20
N PHE A 80 -8.94 4.60 4.30
CA PHE A 80 -9.62 5.22 5.44
C PHE A 80 -9.65 6.75 5.40
N VAL A 81 -8.82 7.39 4.56
CA VAL A 81 -8.83 8.85 4.42
C VAL A 81 -9.82 9.28 3.34
N PRO A 82 -10.49 10.44 3.50
CA PRO A 82 -11.45 10.91 2.51
C PRO A 82 -10.75 11.26 1.19
N THR A 83 -11.10 10.55 0.12
CA THR A 83 -10.53 10.72 -1.23
C THR A 83 -11.61 11.04 -2.25
N PHE A 84 -11.23 11.68 -3.35
CA PHE A 84 -12.17 11.88 -4.46
C PHE A 84 -12.37 10.58 -5.26
N PRO A 85 -13.55 10.36 -5.86
CA PRO A 85 -13.84 9.14 -6.63
C PRO A 85 -12.85 8.81 -7.76
N TYR A 86 -12.18 9.82 -8.32
CA TYR A 86 -11.18 9.68 -9.39
C TYR A 86 -9.84 10.33 -9.01
N GLU A 87 -9.54 10.39 -7.72
CA GLU A 87 -8.32 11.02 -7.27
C GLU A 87 -7.07 10.24 -7.68
N LYS A 88 -6.02 10.98 -8.05
CA LYS A 88 -4.69 10.38 -8.15
C LYS A 88 -4.26 9.89 -6.76
N ARG A 89 -3.47 8.81 -6.74
CA ARG A 89 -2.90 8.28 -5.50
C ARG A 89 -2.14 9.35 -4.73
N LEU A 90 -2.57 9.61 -3.49
CA LEU A 90 -1.91 10.56 -2.59
C LEU A 90 -0.46 10.17 -2.30
N SER A 91 0.42 11.18 -2.22
CA SER A 91 1.80 10.99 -1.79
C SER A 91 1.86 10.50 -0.34
N LYS A 92 3.00 9.93 0.09
CA LYS A 92 3.16 9.46 1.48
C LYS A 92 2.95 10.60 2.49
N ILE A 93 3.48 11.78 2.21
CA ILE A 93 3.35 12.93 3.10
C ILE A 93 1.91 13.46 3.14
N ASP A 94 1.24 13.53 2.00
CA ASP A 94 -0.14 14.02 1.94
C ASP A 94 -1.10 13.06 2.62
N THR A 95 -0.89 11.75 2.43
CA THR A 95 -1.65 10.70 3.15
C THR A 95 -1.53 10.87 4.66
N LEU A 96 -0.32 11.09 5.18
CA LEU A 96 -0.10 11.29 6.61
C LEU A 96 -0.73 12.59 7.13
N ARG A 97 -0.54 13.71 6.41
CA ARG A 97 -1.13 15.01 6.78
C ARG A 97 -2.65 14.96 6.80
N LEU A 98 -3.25 14.31 5.80
CA LEU A 98 -4.68 14.13 5.70
C LEU A 98 -5.21 13.23 6.82
N ALA A 99 -4.54 12.10 7.10
CA ALA A 99 -4.90 11.21 8.19
C ALA A 99 -4.86 11.91 9.56
N ILE A 100 -3.81 12.67 9.85
CA ILE A 100 -3.68 13.43 11.11
C ILE A 100 -4.83 14.43 11.25
N SER A 101 -5.11 15.18 10.19
CA SER A 101 -6.19 16.17 10.16
C SER A 101 -7.56 15.49 10.32
N TYR A 102 -7.78 14.36 9.64
CA TYR A 102 -9.04 13.65 9.71
C TYR A 102 -9.29 13.02 11.08
N ILE A 103 -8.27 12.42 11.72
CA ILE A 103 -8.37 11.92 13.09
C ILE A 103 -8.68 13.07 14.06
N ALA A 104 -8.04 14.23 13.91
CA ALA A 104 -8.31 15.40 14.76
C ALA A 104 -9.77 15.87 14.62
N LEU A 105 -10.31 15.90 13.40
CA LEU A 105 -11.72 16.22 13.16
C LEU A 105 -12.64 15.24 13.86
N LEU A 106 -12.44 13.93 13.65
CA LEU A 106 -13.29 12.90 14.24
C LEU A 106 -13.25 12.95 15.76
N ARG A 107 -12.09 13.22 16.36
CA ARG A 107 -11.95 13.41 17.82
C ARG A 107 -12.73 14.61 18.34
N ASP A 108 -12.70 15.74 17.64
CA ASP A 108 -13.44 16.93 18.05
C ASP A 108 -14.96 16.72 17.88
N MET A 109 -15.36 16.05 16.80
CA MET A 109 -16.77 15.70 16.55
C MET A 109 -17.31 14.78 17.65
N LEU A 110 -16.58 13.74 18.05
CA LEU A 110 -16.97 12.82 19.12
C LEU A 110 -17.03 13.48 20.52
N LYS A 111 -16.28 14.56 20.74
CA LYS A 111 -16.34 15.33 22.00
C LYS A 111 -17.49 16.33 22.01
N SER A 112 -17.99 16.71 20.85
CA SER A 112 -19.13 17.63 20.75
C SER A 112 -20.40 16.94 21.25
N LYS A 113 -21.32 17.73 21.82
CA LYS A 113 -22.66 17.23 22.21
C LYS A 113 -23.59 17.07 20.99
N GLU A 114 -23.12 17.47 19.82
CA GLU A 114 -23.89 17.43 18.58
C GLU A 114 -23.87 16.01 18.02
N THR A 115 -25.05 15.43 17.85
CA THR A 115 -25.18 14.09 17.25
C THR A 115 -25.13 14.13 15.73
N ASP A 116 -25.35 15.30 15.11
CA ASP A 116 -25.31 15.47 13.66
C ASP A 116 -23.92 15.94 13.17
N PRO A 117 -23.18 15.10 12.41
CA PRO A 117 -21.89 15.46 11.84
C PRO A 117 -21.91 16.74 10.98
N LEU A 118 -23.02 16.98 10.28
CA LEU A 118 -23.15 18.12 9.37
C LEU A 118 -23.29 19.43 10.15
N LEU A 119 -24.08 19.42 11.24
CA LEU A 119 -24.23 20.58 12.11
C LEU A 119 -22.92 20.92 12.80
N PHE A 120 -22.18 19.92 13.28
CA PHE A 120 -20.85 20.14 13.87
C PHE A 120 -19.90 20.82 12.87
N LEU A 121 -19.85 20.32 11.63
CA LEU A 121 -19.01 20.89 10.58
C LEU A 121 -19.43 22.31 10.24
N GLU A 122 -20.73 22.56 10.04
CA GLU A 122 -21.25 23.88 9.70
C GLU A 122 -21.00 24.90 10.81
N GLN A 123 -21.25 24.53 12.07
CA GLN A 123 -21.00 25.37 13.22
C GLN A 123 -19.51 25.67 13.38
N SER A 124 -18.66 24.66 13.23
CA SER A 124 -17.20 24.82 13.31
C SER A 124 -16.63 25.68 12.17
N LEU A 125 -17.25 25.66 10.99
CA LEU A 125 -16.90 26.54 9.87
C LEU A 125 -17.33 27.99 10.14
N LYS A 126 -18.52 28.19 10.71
CA LYS A 126 -19.08 29.51 11.05
C LYS A 126 -18.35 30.16 12.24
N SER A 127 -17.96 29.38 13.26
CA SER A 127 -17.25 29.87 14.45
C SER A 127 -15.78 30.25 14.18
N GLY A 128 -15.27 30.02 12.97
CA GLY A 128 -13.87 30.29 12.60
C GLY A 128 -13.52 31.75 12.27
N VAL A 129 -14.46 32.69 12.40
CA VAL A 129 -14.24 34.12 12.04
C VAL A 129 -13.69 34.94 13.22
N GLY A 130 -13.64 34.40 14.45
CA GLY A 130 -13.21 35.15 15.64
C GLY A 130 -12.25 34.41 16.57
N GLY A 131 -10.94 34.62 16.39
CA GLY A 131 -9.95 34.68 17.49
C GLY A 131 -9.54 33.40 18.24
N ARG A 132 -10.14 32.23 18.02
CA ARG A 132 -9.73 30.97 18.68
C ARG A 132 -8.83 30.17 17.72
N ARG A 133 -7.69 29.61 18.21
CA ARG A 133 -6.73 28.83 17.40
C ARG A 133 -7.48 27.95 16.40
N ARG A 134 -7.24 28.19 15.10
CA ARG A 134 -7.83 27.41 14.01
C ARG A 134 -7.56 25.93 14.28
N ALA A 135 -8.63 25.12 14.33
CA ALA A 135 -8.49 23.70 14.63
C ALA A 135 -7.54 23.04 13.62
N ILE A 136 -6.71 22.09 14.08
CA ILE A 136 -5.65 21.46 13.26
C ILE A 136 -6.23 20.83 11.99
N TRP A 137 -7.44 20.29 12.08
CA TRP A 137 -8.15 19.68 10.97
C TRP A 137 -8.72 20.68 9.95
N ASN A 138 -8.76 21.97 10.27
CA ASN A 138 -9.37 23.02 9.46
C ASN A 138 -8.43 23.44 8.32
N THR A 139 -8.12 22.49 7.44
CA THR A 139 -7.36 22.70 6.20
C THR A 139 -8.32 22.82 5.03
N SER A 140 -7.93 23.58 4.00
CA SER A 140 -8.72 23.73 2.77
C SER A 140 -8.92 22.38 2.07
N ASP A 141 -7.87 21.56 2.02
CA ASP A 141 -7.89 20.22 1.42
C ASP A 141 -8.91 19.29 2.11
N LEU A 142 -8.88 19.18 3.44
CA LEU A 142 -9.84 18.32 4.15
C LEU A 142 -11.28 18.81 3.96
N LYS A 143 -11.53 20.13 4.01
CA LYS A 143 -12.87 20.68 3.76
C LYS A 143 -13.40 20.34 2.37
N ALA A 144 -12.58 20.50 1.34
CA ALA A 144 -12.97 20.20 -0.03
C ALA A 144 -13.31 18.72 -0.23
N ARG A 145 -12.60 17.83 0.46
CA ARG A 145 -12.89 16.39 0.46
C ARG A 145 -14.21 16.08 1.16
N LEU A 146 -14.45 16.66 2.33
CA LEU A 146 -15.68 16.43 3.10
C LEU A 146 -16.93 16.95 2.39
N SER A 147 -16.82 18.04 1.61
CA SER A 147 -17.94 18.55 0.82
C SER A 147 -18.33 17.63 -0.35
N TRP A 148 -17.42 16.76 -0.78
CA TRP A 148 -17.67 15.78 -1.84
C TRP A 148 -18.31 14.48 -1.34
N ILE A 149 -18.30 14.24 -0.03
CA ILE A 149 -18.91 13.05 0.57
C ILE A 149 -20.43 13.17 0.39
N ARG A 150 -21.03 12.15 -0.23
CA ARG A 150 -22.48 12.00 -0.27
C ARG A 150 -22.96 11.41 1.04
N TRP A 151 -23.26 12.28 2.00
CA TRP A 151 -23.71 11.94 3.34
C TRP A 151 -25.03 11.14 3.35
N ASP A 152 -25.89 11.33 2.35
CA ASP A 152 -27.14 10.58 2.17
C ASP A 152 -26.89 9.07 2.02
N ASN A 153 -25.79 8.68 1.34
CA ASN A 153 -25.41 7.28 1.18
C ASN A 153 -24.96 6.63 2.51
N LEU A 154 -24.66 7.45 3.52
CA LEU A 154 -24.28 7.01 4.86
C LEU A 154 -25.44 7.15 5.86
N GLY A 155 -26.66 7.46 5.39
CA GLY A 155 -27.84 7.67 6.24
C GLY A 155 -27.81 8.97 7.04
N VAL A 156 -26.84 9.85 6.78
CA VAL A 156 -26.74 11.17 7.44
C VAL A 156 -27.51 12.17 6.59
N HIS A 157 -28.76 12.41 6.97
CA HIS A 157 -29.64 13.35 6.30
C HIS A 157 -29.54 14.72 6.96
N ARG A 158 -29.40 15.78 6.16
CA ARG A 158 -29.52 17.14 6.66
C ARG A 158 -30.93 17.29 7.23
N ARG A 159 -31.06 17.51 8.54
CA ARG A 159 -32.38 17.79 9.12
C ARG A 159 -32.97 19.03 8.43
N PRO A 160 -34.24 19.00 7.99
CA PRO A 160 -34.89 20.17 7.44
C PRO A 160 -34.85 21.29 8.48
N LYS A 161 -34.56 22.51 8.06
CA LYS A 161 -34.66 23.66 8.96
C LYS A 161 -36.13 23.78 9.35
N LEU A 162 -36.39 24.06 10.62
CA LEU A 162 -37.75 24.28 11.12
C LEU A 162 -38.47 25.43 10.39
N GLU A 163 -37.73 26.28 9.68
CA GLU A 163 -38.21 27.36 8.82
C GLU A 163 -38.84 26.87 7.49
N ASP A 164 -38.56 25.64 7.05
CA ASP A 164 -39.08 25.07 5.79
C ASP A 164 -40.41 24.30 6.00
N LEU A 165 -40.96 24.30 7.23
CA LEU A 165 -42.18 23.59 7.65
C LEU A 165 -43.36 24.53 7.99
N SER A 166 -43.24 25.82 7.69
CA SER A 166 -44.29 26.84 7.86
C SER A 166 -44.66 27.47 6.53
#